data_AF-A0A7G8IMS7-F1
#
_entry.id   AF-A0A7G8IMS7-F1
#
_cell.length_a   1.000
_cell.length_b   1.000
_cell.length_c   1.000
_cell.angle_alpha   90.00
_cell.angle_beta   90.00
_cell.angle_gamma   90.00
#
_symmetry.space_group_name_H-M   'P 1'
#
loop_
_entity.id
_entity.type
_entity.pdbx_description
1 polymer ?
#
loop_
_entity_poly.entity_id
_entity_poly.type
_entity_poly.pdbx_seq_one_letter_code
_entity_poly.pdbx_strand_id
1 'polypeptide(L)' 'MTRFVMRNGDVFESSKDPRHFDAYCYRKDGVEETCIMLSDQSEIQFLMQMGNDAHLKFDAVELG' A
#
# COMPACT_ATOMS: atom_id res chain seq x y z
N MET A 1 -12.26 -3.04 -5.07
CA MET A 1 -11.26 -2.85 -4.01
C MET A 1 -9.98 -3.50 -4.49
N THR A 2 -8.84 -2.86 -4.34
CA THR A 2 -7.53 -3.41 -4.74
C THR A 2 -6.80 -3.91 -3.51
N ARG A 3 -6.16 -5.07 -3.61
CA ARG A 3 -5.35 -5.67 -2.54
C ARG A 3 -3.91 -5.25 -2.73
N PHE A 4 -3.37 -4.46 -1.81
CA PHE A 4 -1.98 -4.05 -1.79
C PHE A 4 -1.18 -4.99 -0.89
N VAL A 5 -0.22 -5.71 -1.46
CA VAL A 5 0.69 -6.63 -0.75
C VAL A 5 1.99 -5.88 -0.48
N MET A 6 2.26 -5.64 0.79
CA MET A 6 3.50 -5.02 1.27
C MET A 6 4.67 -6.00 1.13
N ARG A 7 5.89 -5.49 1.17
CA ARG A 7 7.11 -6.31 1.01
C ARG A 7 7.33 -7.27 2.19
N ASN A 8 6.76 -6.96 3.36
CA ASN A 8 6.74 -7.86 4.52
C ASN A 8 5.67 -8.97 4.43
N GLY A 9 4.83 -8.95 3.38
CA GLY A 9 3.75 -9.92 3.17
C GLY A 9 2.38 -9.49 3.73
N ASP A 10 2.29 -8.36 4.42
CA ASP A 10 1.02 -7.82 4.88
C ASP A 10 0.14 -7.40 3.70
N VAL A 11 -1.18 -7.56 3.85
CA VAL A 11 -2.15 -7.27 2.78
C VAL A 11 -3.14 -6.22 3.27
N PHE A 12 -3.27 -5.13 2.50
CA PHE A 12 -4.21 -4.05 2.75
C PHE A 12 -5.24 -3.97 1.62
N GLU A 13 -6.51 -3.89 1.98
CA GLU A 13 -7.58 -3.59 1.03
C GLU A 13 -7.79 -2.08 0.96
N SER A 14 -7.74 -1.52 -0.25
CA SER A 14 -7.88 -0.08 -0.46
C SER A 14 -8.55 0.24 -1.79
N SER A 15 -9.21 1.40 -1.86
CA SER A 15 -9.74 1.98 -3.10
C SER A 15 -8.73 2.87 -3.83
N LYS A 16 -7.51 3.01 -3.27
CA LYS A 16 -6.43 3.78 -3.89
C LYS A 16 -6.07 3.23 -5.26
N ASP A 17 -5.79 4.14 -6.19
CA ASP A 17 -5.36 3.79 -7.53
C ASP A 17 -3.92 3.25 -7.50
N PRO A 18 -3.69 1.97 -7.86
CA PRO A 18 -2.36 1.38 -7.82
C PRO A 18 -1.35 2.05 -8.76
N ARG A 19 -1.80 2.81 -9.78
CA ARG A 19 -0.93 3.52 -10.73
C ARG A 19 -0.16 4.68 -10.10
N HIS A 20 -0.54 5.11 -8.91
CA HIS A 20 0.20 6.10 -8.13
C HIS A 20 1.37 5.50 -7.35
N PHE A 21 1.52 4.17 -7.40
CA PHE A 21 2.52 3.43 -6.66
C PHE A 21 3.40 2.63 -7.61
N ASP A 22 4.63 2.41 -7.19
CA ASP A 22 5.54 1.47 -7.84
C ASP A 22 5.11 0.06 -7.43
N ALA A 23 4.14 -0.48 -8.15
CA ALA A 23 3.48 -1.74 -7.84
C ALA A 23 3.31 -2.62 -9.08
N TYR A 24 3.47 -3.93 -8.91
CA TYR A 24 3.11 -4.93 -9.90
C TYR A 24 1.71 -5.47 -9.62
N CYS A 25 0.76 -5.21 -10.52
CA CYS A 25 -0.62 -5.64 -10.37
C CYS A 25 -0.96 -6.85 -11.26
N TYR A 26 -1.66 -7.81 -10.68
CA TYR A 26 -2.23 -8.95 -11.37
C TYR A 26 -3.68 -9.17 -10.94
N ARG A 27 -4.43 -9.89 -11.78
CA ARG A 27 -5.80 -10.29 -11.49
C ARG A 27 -5.88 -11.81 -11.56
N LYS A 28 -6.44 -12.41 -10.51
CA LYS A 28 -6.76 -13.84 -10.50
C LYS A 28 -8.28 -13.98 -10.64
N ASP A 29 -8.70 -14.79 -11.60
CA ASP A 29 -10.10 -15.20 -11.82
C ASP A 29 -11.11 -14.04 -12.00
N GLY A 30 -10.63 -12.85 -12.40
CA GLY A 30 -11.48 -11.74 -12.85
C GLY A 30 -12.17 -10.90 -11.78
N VAL A 31 -11.97 -11.19 -10.48
CA VAL A 31 -12.74 -10.54 -9.40
C VAL A 31 -11.92 -9.55 -8.58
N GLU A 32 -10.66 -9.83 -8.27
CA GLU A 32 -9.82 -8.98 -7.41
C GLU A 32 -8.48 -8.64 -8.06
N GLU A 33 -8.17 -7.34 -8.11
CA GLU A 33 -6.85 -6.84 -8.47
C GLU A 33 -5.95 -6.86 -7.25
N THR A 34 -4.80 -7.53 -7.37
CA THR A 34 -3.78 -7.61 -6.34
C THR A 34 -2.51 -6.95 -6.86
N CYS A 35 -1.98 -6.00 -6.09
CA CYS A 35 -0.82 -5.19 -6.42
C CYS A 35 0.28 -5.40 -5.37
N ILE A 36 1.46 -5.83 -5.82
CA ILE A 36 2.63 -6.06 -4.97
C ILE A 36 3.51 -4.82 -5.00
N MET A 37 3.84 -4.26 -3.85
CA MET A 37 4.72 -3.08 -3.74
C MET A 37 6.16 -3.44 -4.11
N LEU A 38 6.76 -2.67 -5.01
CA LEU A 38 8.10 -2.97 -5.55
C LEU A 38 9.23 -2.21 -4.86
N SER A 39 8.92 -1.13 -4.13
CA SER A 39 9.92 -0.32 -3.43
C SER A 39 9.46 0.16 -2.05
N ASP A 40 10.42 0.29 -1.13
CA ASP A 40 10.18 0.77 0.24
C ASP A 40 9.58 2.18 0.24
N GLN A 41 10.03 3.05 -0.68
CA GLN A 41 9.50 4.40 -0.82
C GLN A 41 8.01 4.39 -1.18
N SER A 42 7.59 3.49 -2.08
CA SER A 42 6.19 3.40 -2.48
C SER A 42 5.33 2.80 -1.37
N GLU A 43 5.85 1.82 -0.63
CA GLU A 43 5.21 1.26 0.56
C GLU A 43 4.98 2.32 1.64
N ILE A 44 5.99 3.13 1.95
CA ILE A 44 5.85 4.26 2.88
C ILE A 44 4.79 5.25 2.38
N GLN A 45 4.81 5.62 1.09
CA GLN A 45 3.81 6.53 0.53
C GLN A 45 2.39 5.98 0.65
N PHE A 46 2.19 4.68 0.36
CA PHE A 46 0.89 4.02 0.51
C PHE A 46 0.41 4.07 1.97
N LEU A 47 1.26 3.67 2.93
CA LEU A 47 0.93 3.66 4.35
C LEU A 47 0.65 5.08 4.90
N MET A 48 1.44 6.06 4.48
CA MET A 48 1.21 7.47 4.82
C MET A 48 -0.15 7.96 4.33
N GLN A 49 -0.53 7.62 3.09
CA GLN A 49 -1.85 7.98 2.58
C GLN A 49 -2.97 7.23 3.30
N MET A 50 -2.78 5.95 3.64
CA MET A 50 -3.77 5.18 4.42
C MET A 50 -3.99 5.78 5.81
N GLY A 51 -2.92 6.18 6.50
CA GLY A 51 -3.06 6.84 7.81
C GLY A 51 -3.66 8.24 7.70
N ASN A 52 -3.37 8.99 6.65
CA ASN A 52 -4.04 10.28 6.38
C ASN A 52 -5.56 10.10 6.21
N ASP A 53 -5.99 9.08 5.44
CA ASP A 53 -7.41 8.77 5.26
C ASP A 53 -8.09 8.36 6.58
N ALA A 54 -7.33 7.74 7.48
CA ALA A 54 -7.77 7.37 8.83
C ALA A 54 -7.58 8.50 9.87
N HIS A 55 -7.20 9.71 9.44
CA HIS A 55 -6.93 10.86 10.31
C HIS A 55 -5.89 10.59 11.41
N LEU A 56 -4.90 9.75 11.12
CA LEU A 56 -3.79 9.45 12.01
C LEU A 56 -2.73 10.56 11.96
N LYS A 57 -2.04 10.74 13.09
CA LYS A 57 -0.86 11.59 13.19
C LYS A 57 0.39 10.70 13.12
N PHE A 58 1.34 11.08 12.28
CA PHE A 58 2.63 10.39 12.17
C PHE A 58 3.66 11.14 13.01
N ASP A 59 4.21 10.46 14.01
CA ASP A 59 5.30 11.00 14.83
C ASP A 59 6.61 10.31 14.43
N ALA A 60 7.66 11.09 14.20
CA ALA A 60 8.98 10.55 13.92
C ALA A 60 9.49 9.79 15.15
N VAL A 61 9.89 8.54 14.96
CA VAL A 61 10.54 7.74 16.00
C VAL A 61 12.04 7.95 15.86
N GLU A 62 12.69 8.52 16.88
CA GLU A 62 14.15 8.54 16.96
C GLU A 62 14.65 7.10 17.16
N LEU A 63 15.33 6.56 16.15
CA LEU A 63 16.05 5.29 16.26
C LEU A 63 17.41 5.59 16.89
N GLY A 64 17.53 5.28 18.18
CA GLY A 64 18.78 5.40 18.95
C GLY A 64 19.85 4.38 18.57
#